data_AF-A0A1F6VEU3-F1
#
_entry.id   AF-A0A1F6VEU3-F1
#
_cell.length_a   1.000
_cell.length_b   1.000
_cell.length_c   1.000
_cell.angle_alpha   90.00
_cell.angle_beta   90.00
_cell.angle_gamma   90.00
#
_symmetry.space_group_name_H-M   'P 1'
#
loop_
_entity.id
_entity.type
_entity.pdbx_description
1 polymer ?
#
loop_
_entity_poly.entity_id
_entity_poly.type
_entity_poly.pdbx_seq_one_letter_code
_entity_poly.pdbx_strand_id
1 'polypeptide(L)'
;MDQKELQKQIALFYSRLPPNAQALFSSMEWLETLKKISQKYKLTDEQIETLGTETTLALLGIIHLVEYEEALTNELRLPRNLMDKMMLEIEETIIKTIRPQLVEAFEANKNSETGESPDIESKLDERFERLPKETQNIVLESKYRTILYNIARSYNLNVEQTGILESAATSLVTGAIRPEEFENSLNKNLRLPSETIKKIVSEISEKIFKKIREELVKNTGKKPPSLDYPAEDIVPVAPPTTSTASEKATKEDSSILTSAGIEIVPEKLELEPAEKPLEKREEMLQKIEKPEPPLPPLAKMPTIEHTENAPTTPVIHPILAQKLSGPLKIPMTKTEHSLDNITKTNTPPPQDTAKKIDPYREIPE
;
A
#
# COMPACT_ATOMS: atom_id res chain seq x y z
N MET A 1 6.13 -7.83 0.81
CA MET A 1 7.44 -7.43 1.35
C MET A 1 7.34 -7.39 2.87
N ASP A 2 8.33 -7.96 3.58
CA ASP A 2 8.37 -7.85 5.05
C ASP A 2 8.68 -6.39 5.45
N GLN A 3 8.12 -5.94 6.56
CA GLN A 3 8.29 -4.56 7.03
C GLN A 3 9.77 -4.20 7.24
N LYS A 4 10.58 -5.16 7.68
CA LYS A 4 12.04 -4.99 7.83
C LYS A 4 12.75 -4.82 6.50
N GLU A 5 12.26 -5.47 5.45
CA GLU A 5 12.83 -5.38 4.11
C GLU A 5 12.55 -4.02 3.49
N LEU A 6 11.32 -3.51 3.66
CA LEU A 6 10.97 -2.15 3.27
C LEU A 6 11.85 -1.11 3.98
N GLN A 7 12.10 -1.26 5.28
CA GLN A 7 13.00 -0.37 6.03
C GLN A 7 14.44 -0.38 5.48
N LYS A 8 14.95 -1.57 5.12
CA LYS A 8 16.27 -1.70 4.51
C LYS A 8 16.32 -1.00 3.16
N GLN A 9 15.28 -1.14 2.34
CA GLN A 9 15.21 -0.43 1.07
C GLN A 9 15.13 1.09 1.25
N ILE A 10 14.29 1.58 2.17
CA ILE A 10 14.23 3.02 2.46
C ILE A 10 15.58 3.55 2.93
N ALA A 11 16.26 2.85 3.83
CA ALA A 11 17.60 3.23 4.29
C ALA A 11 18.63 3.25 3.14
N LEU A 12 18.57 2.25 2.26
CA LEU A 12 19.44 2.14 1.09
C LEU A 12 19.23 3.35 0.15
N PHE A 13 18.00 3.63 -0.25
CA PHE A 13 17.70 4.75 -1.15
C PHE A 13 17.96 6.10 -0.50
N TYR A 14 17.64 6.26 0.78
CA TYR A 14 17.97 7.48 1.54
C TYR A 14 19.47 7.76 1.52
N SER A 15 20.32 6.74 1.71
CA SER A 15 21.79 6.90 1.68
C SER A 15 22.33 7.36 0.32
N ARG A 16 21.56 7.15 -0.76
CA ARG A 16 21.91 7.52 -2.14
C ARG A 16 21.40 8.90 -2.52
N LEU A 17 20.52 9.51 -1.72
CA LEU A 17 20.00 10.84 -2.03
C LEU A 17 21.10 11.91 -1.94
N PRO A 18 21.05 12.94 -2.81
CA PRO A 18 21.90 14.12 -2.65
C PRO A 18 21.69 14.81 -1.30
N PRO A 19 22.71 15.49 -0.72
CA PRO A 19 22.64 16.06 0.62
C PRO A 19 21.44 16.99 0.87
N ASN A 20 21.05 17.80 -0.13
CA ASN A 20 19.89 18.69 -0.01
C ASN A 20 18.57 17.91 0.08
N ALA A 21 18.43 16.82 -0.68
CA ALA A 21 17.25 15.96 -0.61
C ALA A 21 17.22 15.17 0.71
N GLN A 22 18.37 14.71 1.20
CA GLN A 22 18.49 14.09 2.53
C GLN A 22 18.07 15.03 3.65
N ALA A 23 18.47 16.31 3.57
CA ALA A 23 18.11 17.33 4.55
C ALA A 23 16.60 17.58 4.57
N LEU A 24 15.98 17.74 3.40
CA LEU A 24 14.51 17.90 3.30
C LEU A 24 13.78 16.65 3.81
N PHE A 25 14.23 15.46 3.41
CA PHE A 25 13.61 14.21 3.84
C PHE A 25 13.69 14.05 5.37
N SER A 26 14.85 14.34 5.95
CA SER A 26 15.10 14.24 7.40
C SER A 26 14.42 15.31 8.23
N SER A 27 14.10 16.48 7.65
CA SER A 27 13.43 17.56 8.40
C SER A 27 12.00 17.17 8.81
N MET A 28 11.40 16.21 8.11
CA MET A 28 10.00 15.81 8.26
C MET A 28 8.99 16.96 8.03
N GLU A 29 9.42 18.14 7.57
CA GLU A 29 8.54 19.27 7.29
C GLU A 29 7.57 18.96 6.12
N TRP A 30 8.01 18.11 5.20
CA TRP A 30 7.19 17.62 4.10
C TRP A 30 5.99 16.81 4.59
N LEU A 31 6.12 16.04 5.69
CA LEU A 31 5.00 15.29 6.28
C LEU A 31 3.92 16.23 6.84
N GLU A 32 4.32 17.28 7.55
CA GLU A 32 3.38 18.28 8.07
C GLU A 32 2.70 19.05 6.93
N THR A 33 3.42 19.31 5.85
CA THR A 33 2.87 19.90 4.63
C THR A 33 1.86 18.96 3.97
N LEU A 34 2.20 17.68 3.84
CA LEU A 34 1.32 16.65 3.29
C LEU A 34 0.05 16.48 4.12
N LYS A 35 0.17 16.54 5.45
CA LYS A 35 -0.96 16.52 6.39
C LYS A 35 -1.89 17.73 6.20
N LYS A 36 -1.35 18.93 5.99
CA LYS A 36 -2.16 20.12 5.71
C LYS A 36 -2.89 19.99 4.38
N ILE A 37 -2.20 19.49 3.35
CA ILE A 37 -2.77 19.21 2.03
C ILE A 37 -3.91 18.18 2.17
N SER A 38 -3.68 17.06 2.84
CA SER A 38 -4.69 16.02 2.97
C SER A 38 -5.95 16.49 3.70
N GLN A 39 -5.79 17.31 4.75
CA GLN A 39 -6.91 17.96 5.43
C GLN A 39 -7.67 18.92 4.52
N LYS A 40 -6.94 19.74 3.75
CA LYS A 40 -7.53 20.72 2.81
C LYS A 40 -8.39 20.05 1.74
N TYR A 41 -7.93 18.92 1.20
CA TYR A 41 -8.65 18.15 0.18
C TYR A 41 -9.59 17.08 0.76
N LYS A 42 -9.71 17.00 2.10
CA LYS A 42 -10.59 16.07 2.83
C LYS A 42 -10.36 14.60 2.44
N LEU A 43 -9.10 14.21 2.35
CA LEU A 43 -8.72 12.83 2.02
C LEU A 43 -9.15 11.87 3.14
N THR A 44 -9.52 10.65 2.76
CA THR A 44 -9.76 9.54 3.70
C THR A 44 -8.44 9.02 4.28
N ASP A 45 -8.51 8.24 5.35
CA ASP A 45 -7.32 7.65 5.97
C ASP A 45 -6.53 6.77 4.97
N GLU A 46 -7.23 5.99 4.15
CA GLU A 46 -6.63 5.18 3.07
C GLU A 46 -5.93 6.07 2.02
N GLN A 47 -6.58 7.16 1.59
CA GLN A 47 -5.99 8.12 0.65
C GLN A 47 -4.78 8.85 1.24
N ILE A 48 -4.79 9.14 2.54
CA ILE A 48 -3.65 9.73 3.25
C ILE A 48 -2.46 8.78 3.27
N GLU A 49 -2.70 7.49 3.50
CA GLU A 49 -1.67 6.46 3.50
C GLU A 49 -1.07 6.29 2.10
N THR A 50 -1.89 6.19 1.05
CA THR A 50 -1.45 6.18 -0.34
C THR A 50 -0.61 7.43 -0.66
N LEU A 51 -1.14 8.62 -0.37
CA LEU A 51 -0.44 9.88 -0.64
C LEU A 51 0.92 9.94 0.07
N GLY A 52 0.98 9.52 1.34
CA GLY A 52 2.22 9.45 2.12
C GLY A 52 3.23 8.48 1.53
N THR A 53 2.78 7.29 1.13
CA THR A 53 3.63 6.24 0.57
C THR A 53 4.23 6.68 -0.76
N GLU A 54 3.40 7.10 -1.71
CA GLU A 54 3.85 7.54 -3.03
C GLU A 54 4.76 8.77 -2.95
N THR A 55 4.43 9.74 -2.08
CA THR A 55 5.31 10.92 -1.87
C THR A 55 6.66 10.47 -1.32
N THR A 56 6.69 9.52 -0.38
CA THR A 56 7.94 8.97 0.16
C THR A 56 8.78 8.31 -0.93
N LEU A 57 8.16 7.50 -1.79
CA LEU A 57 8.86 6.83 -2.90
C LEU A 57 9.44 7.84 -3.89
N ALA A 58 8.68 8.89 -4.22
CA ALA A 58 9.14 9.97 -5.09
C ALA A 58 10.30 10.76 -4.46
N LEU A 59 10.20 11.08 -3.16
CA LEU A 59 11.25 11.79 -2.41
C LEU A 59 12.53 10.97 -2.24
N LEU A 60 12.44 9.64 -2.23
CA LEU A 60 13.58 8.73 -2.23
C LEU A 60 14.17 8.51 -3.65
N GLY A 61 13.56 9.09 -4.68
CA GLY A 61 13.95 8.88 -6.07
C GLY A 61 13.78 7.43 -6.53
N ILE A 62 12.83 6.69 -5.92
CA ILE A 62 12.52 5.31 -6.30
C ILE A 62 11.61 5.30 -7.54
N ILE A 63 10.67 6.24 -7.59
CA ILE A 63 9.77 6.44 -8.73
C ILE A 63 10.01 7.80 -9.37
N HIS A 64 9.77 7.88 -10.68
CA HIS A 64 9.86 9.14 -11.42
C HIS A 64 8.68 10.05 -11.08
N LEU A 65 8.85 11.38 -11.16
CA LEU A 65 7.79 12.35 -10.85
C LEU A 65 6.53 12.20 -11.72
N VAL A 66 6.69 11.73 -12.96
CA VAL A 66 5.55 11.41 -13.85
C VAL A 66 4.80 10.17 -13.38
N GLU A 67 5.52 9.14 -12.94
CA GLU A 67 4.91 7.90 -12.41
C GLU A 67 4.20 8.16 -11.08
N TYR A 68 4.77 9.04 -10.26
CA TYR A 68 4.15 9.54 -9.03
C TYR A 68 2.80 10.22 -9.29
N GLU A 69 2.70 11.11 -10.29
CA GLU A 69 1.43 11.74 -10.67
C GLU A 69 0.41 10.72 -11.17
N GLU A 70 0.85 9.76 -11.98
CA GLU A 70 -0.01 8.68 -12.48
C GLU A 70 -0.52 7.77 -11.35
N ALA A 71 0.36 7.37 -10.43
CA ALA A 71 0.01 6.55 -9.27
C ALA A 71 -1.05 7.23 -8.41
N LEU A 72 -0.85 8.50 -8.05
CA LEU A 72 -1.84 9.25 -7.27
C LEU A 72 -3.17 9.42 -8.02
N THR A 73 -3.12 9.69 -9.33
CA THR A 73 -4.33 9.82 -10.16
C THR A 73 -5.16 8.54 -10.14
N ASN A 74 -4.50 7.38 -10.24
CA ASN A 74 -5.15 6.08 -10.29
C ASN A 74 -5.67 5.64 -8.92
N GLU A 75 -4.91 5.88 -7.85
CA GLU A 75 -5.21 5.31 -6.54
C GLU A 75 -6.12 6.19 -5.69
N LEU A 76 -5.94 7.51 -5.69
CA LEU A 76 -6.76 8.39 -4.85
C LEU A 76 -8.19 8.55 -5.37
N ARG A 77 -8.44 8.26 -6.65
CA ARG A 77 -9.78 8.35 -7.29
C ARG A 77 -10.48 9.69 -7.06
N LEU A 78 -9.71 10.79 -6.99
CA LEU A 78 -10.25 12.13 -6.83
C LEU A 78 -10.78 12.67 -8.17
N PRO A 79 -11.77 13.57 -8.15
CA PRO A 79 -12.11 14.38 -9.32
C PRO A 79 -10.86 15.07 -9.89
N ARG A 80 -10.69 15.04 -11.22
CA ARG A 80 -9.49 15.55 -11.90
C ARG A 80 -9.11 16.98 -11.47
N ASN A 81 -10.10 17.86 -11.34
CA ASN A 81 -9.89 19.24 -10.93
C ASN A 81 -9.36 19.40 -9.48
N LEU A 82 -9.66 18.45 -8.59
CA LEU A 82 -9.12 18.42 -7.23
C LEU A 82 -7.71 17.81 -7.25
N MET A 83 -7.51 16.75 -8.03
CA MET A 83 -6.20 16.14 -8.24
C MET A 83 -5.19 17.16 -8.75
N ASP A 84 -5.51 17.88 -9.83
CA ASP A 84 -4.61 18.87 -10.44
C ASP A 84 -4.19 19.97 -9.44
N LYS A 85 -5.13 20.44 -8.60
CA LYS A 85 -4.85 21.45 -7.57
C LYS A 85 -3.97 20.91 -6.44
N MET A 86 -4.25 19.69 -5.99
CA MET A 86 -3.48 19.02 -4.96
C MET A 86 -2.05 18.75 -5.44
N MET A 87 -1.89 18.24 -6.66
CA MET A 87 -0.58 18.01 -7.28
C MET A 87 0.22 19.30 -7.44
N LEU A 88 -0.41 20.38 -7.89
CA LEU A 88 0.26 21.69 -7.98
C LEU A 88 0.73 22.20 -6.61
N GLU A 89 -0.04 21.97 -5.56
CA GLU A 89 0.32 22.37 -4.21
C GLU A 89 1.48 21.53 -3.65
N ILE A 90 1.47 20.22 -3.87
CA ILE A 90 2.60 19.33 -3.53
C ILE A 90 3.85 19.74 -4.31
N GLU A 91 3.68 20.01 -5.61
CA GLU A 91 4.76 20.44 -6.48
C GLU A 91 5.43 21.72 -5.93
N GLU A 92 4.64 22.77 -5.69
CA GLU A 92 5.15 24.06 -5.26
C GLU A 92 5.74 24.04 -3.85
N THR A 93 5.18 23.23 -2.94
CA THR A 93 5.57 23.24 -1.51
C THR A 93 6.64 22.23 -1.14
N ILE A 94 6.70 21.09 -1.84
CA ILE A 94 7.61 19.99 -1.51
C ILE A 94 8.61 19.79 -2.66
N ILE A 95 8.12 19.43 -3.86
CA ILE A 95 8.97 18.88 -4.93
C ILE A 95 9.87 19.95 -5.56
N LYS A 96 9.34 21.15 -5.84
CA LYS A 96 10.03 22.21 -6.59
C LYS A 96 11.39 22.59 -5.99
N THR A 97 11.51 22.53 -4.66
CA THR A 97 12.75 22.89 -3.95
C THR A 97 13.88 21.90 -4.17
N ILE A 98 13.55 20.64 -4.46
CA ILE A 98 14.50 19.52 -4.61
C ILE A 98 14.37 18.77 -5.94
N ARG A 99 13.58 19.29 -6.88
CA ARG A 99 13.28 18.64 -8.16
C ARG A 99 14.54 18.21 -8.92
N PRO A 100 15.60 19.05 -9.07
CA PRO A 100 16.83 18.62 -9.73
C PRO A 100 17.47 17.40 -9.05
N GLN A 101 17.48 17.39 -7.72
CA GLN A 101 18.08 16.32 -6.91
C GLN A 101 17.26 15.03 -6.99
N LEU A 102 15.93 15.13 -7.09
CA LEU A 102 15.07 13.95 -7.26
C LEU A 102 15.25 13.31 -8.63
N VAL A 103 15.38 14.12 -9.69
CA VAL A 103 15.66 13.60 -11.04
C VAL A 103 17.04 12.93 -11.08
N GLU A 104 18.05 13.56 -10.49
CA GLU A 104 19.39 12.97 -10.38
C GLU A 104 19.37 11.66 -9.58
N ALA A 105 18.71 11.63 -8.43
CA ALA A 105 18.59 10.43 -7.60
C ALA A 105 17.87 9.31 -8.34
N PHE A 106 16.77 9.62 -9.05
CA PHE A 106 16.03 8.64 -9.84
C PHE A 106 16.88 8.04 -10.96
N GLU A 107 17.58 8.86 -11.74
CA GLU A 107 18.45 8.34 -12.80
C GLU A 107 19.64 7.55 -12.23
N ALA A 108 20.21 7.97 -11.10
CA ALA A 108 21.25 7.21 -10.41
C ALA A 108 20.74 5.84 -9.94
N ASN A 109 19.52 5.79 -9.39
CA ASN A 109 18.88 4.56 -8.94
C ASN A 109 18.55 3.63 -10.11
N LYS A 110 17.97 4.17 -11.19
CA LYS A 110 17.68 3.44 -12.42
C LYS A 110 18.93 2.86 -13.08
N ASN A 111 20.01 3.64 -13.13
CA ASN A 111 21.29 3.17 -13.67
C ASN A 111 21.92 2.08 -12.79
N SER A 112 21.73 2.18 -11.46
CA SER A 112 22.14 1.11 -10.54
C SER A 112 21.35 -0.19 -10.79
N GLU A 113 20.07 -0.13 -11.15
CA GLU A 113 19.28 -1.32 -11.51
C GLU A 113 19.76 -1.99 -12.81
N THR A 114 20.30 -1.22 -13.76
CA THR A 114 20.78 -1.76 -15.04
C THR A 114 22.25 -2.22 -15.06
N GLY A 115 23.06 -1.83 -14.07
CA GLY A 115 24.49 -2.16 -14.01
C GLY A 115 24.86 -3.14 -12.90
N GLU A 116 24.30 -2.96 -11.71
CA GLU A 116 24.58 -3.73 -10.50
C GLU A 116 23.35 -3.58 -9.61
N SER A 117 22.32 -4.40 -9.84
CA SER A 117 21.16 -4.44 -8.94
C SER A 117 21.70 -4.54 -7.51
N PRO A 118 21.26 -3.69 -6.56
CA PRO A 118 21.80 -3.67 -5.22
C PRO A 118 21.42 -4.95 -4.48
N ASP A 119 22.11 -6.04 -4.76
CA ASP A 119 22.11 -7.29 -4.01
C ASP A 119 20.74 -7.80 -3.51
N ILE A 120 19.63 -7.43 -4.16
CA ILE A 120 18.30 -8.04 -3.95
C ILE A 120 18.34 -9.50 -4.46
N GLU A 121 19.33 -9.82 -5.30
CA GLU A 121 19.65 -11.19 -5.72
C GLU A 121 20.44 -11.98 -4.67
N SER A 122 21.07 -11.37 -3.65
CA SER A 122 21.94 -12.13 -2.73
C SER A 122 21.23 -13.22 -1.92
N LYS A 123 19.92 -13.04 -1.68
CA LYS A 123 19.10 -14.06 -1.04
C LYS A 123 17.87 -14.38 -1.89
N LEU A 124 17.94 -15.56 -2.50
CA LEU A 124 16.74 -16.27 -2.90
C LEU A 124 15.81 -16.43 -1.68
N ASP A 125 14.51 -16.45 -1.93
CA ASP A 125 13.50 -16.87 -0.95
C ASP A 125 13.93 -18.21 -0.34
N GLU A 126 13.75 -18.40 0.97
CA GLU A 126 14.17 -19.61 1.69
C GLU A 126 13.62 -20.90 1.04
N ARG A 127 12.50 -20.81 0.30
CA ARG A 127 11.94 -21.92 -0.48
C ARG A 127 12.90 -22.44 -1.56
N PHE A 128 13.78 -21.60 -2.11
CA PHE A 128 14.80 -22.02 -3.07
C PHE A 128 15.95 -22.78 -2.42
N GLU A 129 16.21 -22.60 -1.12
CA GLU A 129 17.28 -23.33 -0.43
C GLU A 129 17.06 -24.85 -0.47
N ARG A 130 15.80 -25.28 -0.67
CA ARG A 130 15.41 -26.69 -0.82
C ARG A 130 15.70 -27.26 -2.20
N LEU A 131 15.97 -26.42 -3.20
CA LEU A 131 16.29 -26.88 -4.54
C LEU A 131 17.75 -27.35 -4.62
N PRO A 132 18.09 -28.27 -5.54
CA PRO A 132 19.48 -28.58 -5.84
C PRO A 132 20.26 -27.32 -6.24
N LYS A 133 21.54 -27.22 -5.83
CA LYS A 133 22.38 -26.04 -6.10
C LYS A 133 22.44 -25.65 -7.57
N GLU A 134 22.45 -26.65 -8.45
CA GLU A 134 22.44 -26.44 -9.90
C GLU A 134 21.15 -25.74 -10.36
N THR A 135 19.99 -26.17 -9.84
CA THR A 135 18.70 -25.52 -10.12
C THR A 135 18.65 -24.11 -9.53
N GLN A 136 19.20 -23.89 -8.32
CA GLN A 136 19.28 -22.55 -7.73
C GLN A 136 20.08 -21.59 -8.63
N ASN A 137 21.23 -22.03 -9.13
CA ASN A 137 22.08 -21.22 -10.01
C ASN A 137 21.35 -20.88 -11.32
N ILE A 138 20.68 -21.85 -11.94
CA ILE A 138 19.90 -21.62 -13.17
C ILE A 138 18.79 -20.58 -12.93
N VAL A 139 18.10 -20.67 -11.79
CA VAL A 139 17.05 -19.71 -11.44
C VAL A 139 17.64 -18.31 -11.25
N LEU A 140 18.77 -18.17 -10.56
CA LEU A 140 19.48 -16.89 -10.39
C LEU A 140 19.91 -16.31 -11.75
N GLU A 141 20.59 -17.12 -12.57
CA GLU A 141 21.08 -16.72 -13.90
C GLU A 141 19.95 -16.33 -14.85
N SER A 142 18.75 -16.91 -14.68
CA SER A 142 17.58 -16.57 -15.50
C SER A 142 17.04 -15.16 -15.26
N LYS A 143 17.49 -14.47 -14.19
CA LYS A 143 17.01 -13.15 -13.76
C LYS A 143 15.49 -13.12 -13.58
N TYR A 144 14.90 -14.23 -13.09
CA TYR A 144 13.44 -14.39 -13.08
C TYR A 144 12.74 -13.30 -12.27
N ARG A 145 13.33 -12.85 -11.14
CA ARG A 145 12.78 -11.75 -10.32
C ARG A 145 12.64 -10.48 -11.13
N THR A 146 13.70 -10.03 -11.79
CA THR A 146 13.68 -8.83 -12.64
C THR A 146 12.63 -8.93 -13.74
N ILE A 147 12.52 -10.09 -14.39
CA ILE A 147 11.50 -10.32 -15.41
C ILE A 147 10.10 -10.25 -14.81
N LEU A 148 9.90 -10.83 -13.62
CA LEU A 148 8.62 -10.82 -12.93
C LEU A 148 8.19 -9.42 -12.51
N TYR A 149 9.11 -8.61 -11.98
CA TYR A 149 8.86 -7.21 -11.65
C TYR A 149 8.49 -6.40 -12.89
N ASN A 150 9.17 -6.61 -14.01
CA ASN A 150 8.83 -5.94 -15.27
C ASN A 150 7.42 -6.32 -15.77
N ILE A 151 7.01 -7.58 -15.60
CA ILE A 151 5.64 -8.03 -15.90
C ILE A 151 4.66 -7.34 -14.94
N ALA A 152 4.92 -7.35 -13.63
CA ALA A 152 4.06 -6.69 -12.66
C ALA A 152 3.84 -5.20 -13.01
N ARG A 153 4.92 -4.50 -13.37
CA ARG A 153 4.88 -3.10 -13.80
C ARG A 153 4.09 -2.90 -15.10
N SER A 154 4.26 -3.75 -16.11
CA SER A 154 3.53 -3.61 -17.38
C SER A 154 2.01 -3.80 -17.24
N TYR A 155 1.57 -4.47 -16.18
CA TYR A 155 0.15 -4.65 -15.85
C TYR A 155 -0.32 -3.72 -14.72
N ASN A 156 0.49 -2.72 -14.33
CA ASN A 156 0.20 -1.77 -13.26
C ASN A 156 -0.23 -2.46 -11.95
N LEU A 157 0.44 -3.56 -11.59
CA LEU A 157 0.18 -4.24 -10.34
C LEU A 157 0.71 -3.40 -9.18
N ASN A 158 -0.09 -3.26 -8.13
CA ASN A 158 0.37 -2.58 -6.91
C ASN A 158 1.37 -3.47 -6.13
N VAL A 159 1.92 -2.94 -5.04
CA VAL A 159 2.94 -3.63 -4.22
C VAL A 159 2.41 -4.95 -3.65
N GLU A 160 1.17 -4.99 -3.18
CA GLU A 160 0.53 -6.20 -2.63
C GLU A 160 0.36 -7.28 -3.71
N GLN A 161 -0.20 -6.90 -4.86
CA GLN A 161 -0.40 -7.76 -6.03
C GLN A 161 0.92 -8.30 -6.58
N THR A 162 1.95 -7.46 -6.60
CA THR A 162 3.31 -7.86 -7.00
C THR A 162 3.86 -8.93 -6.06
N GLY A 163 3.66 -8.77 -4.74
CA GLY A 163 4.04 -9.79 -3.75
C GLY A 163 3.27 -11.10 -3.91
N ILE A 164 1.98 -11.05 -4.24
CA ILE A 164 1.17 -12.24 -4.54
C ILE A 164 1.70 -12.95 -5.79
N LEU A 165 2.00 -12.19 -6.86
CA LEU A 165 2.54 -12.71 -8.11
C LEU A 165 3.90 -13.38 -7.89
N GLU A 166 4.80 -12.74 -7.13
CA GLU A 166 6.10 -13.28 -6.74
C GLU A 166 5.97 -14.57 -5.94
N SER A 167 5.08 -14.59 -4.95
CA SER A 167 4.88 -15.77 -4.13
C SER A 167 4.37 -16.96 -4.95
N ALA A 168 3.39 -16.73 -5.84
CA ALA A 168 2.84 -17.76 -6.72
C ALA A 168 3.88 -18.26 -7.74
N ALA A 169 4.63 -17.35 -8.37
CA ALA A 169 5.67 -17.72 -9.32
C ALA A 169 6.78 -18.53 -8.64
N THR A 170 7.20 -18.12 -7.44
CA THR A 170 8.17 -18.86 -6.62
C THR A 170 7.66 -20.24 -6.25
N SER A 171 6.40 -20.37 -5.83
CA SER A 171 5.79 -21.67 -5.55
C SER A 171 5.79 -22.57 -6.78
N LEU A 172 5.61 -22.02 -7.98
CA LEU A 172 5.66 -22.80 -9.21
C LEU A 172 7.10 -23.21 -9.57
N VAL A 173 8.09 -22.32 -9.48
CA VAL A 173 9.52 -22.67 -9.73
C VAL A 173 10.00 -23.73 -8.76
N THR A 174 9.58 -23.64 -7.50
CA THR A 174 9.98 -24.59 -6.45
C THR A 174 9.18 -25.89 -6.48
N GLY A 175 8.19 -26.01 -7.37
CA GLY A 175 7.33 -27.21 -7.49
C GLY A 175 6.32 -27.37 -6.34
N ALA A 176 6.09 -26.32 -5.54
CA ALA A 176 5.09 -26.33 -4.46
C ALA A 176 3.64 -26.25 -4.99
N ILE A 177 3.44 -25.68 -6.18
CA ILE A 177 2.15 -25.73 -6.89
C ILE A 177 2.37 -26.27 -8.30
N ARG A 178 1.32 -26.87 -8.85
CA ARG A 178 1.34 -27.39 -10.22
C ARG A 178 1.12 -26.29 -11.25
N PRO A 179 1.60 -26.44 -12.50
CA PRO A 179 1.35 -25.46 -13.56
C PRO A 179 -0.13 -25.17 -13.79
N GLU A 180 -0.97 -26.21 -13.69
CA GLU A 180 -2.44 -26.10 -13.86
C GLU A 180 -3.12 -25.30 -12.74
N GLU A 181 -2.47 -25.18 -11.57
CA GLU A 181 -2.99 -24.46 -10.41
C GLU A 181 -2.55 -23.00 -10.38
N PHE A 182 -1.53 -22.63 -11.18
CA PHE A 182 -0.93 -21.31 -11.15
C PHE A 182 -1.92 -20.21 -11.56
N GLU A 183 -2.62 -20.39 -12.68
CA GLU A 183 -3.64 -19.43 -13.13
C GLU A 183 -4.78 -19.29 -12.09
N ASN A 184 -5.20 -20.40 -11.48
CA ASN A 184 -6.24 -20.41 -10.46
C ASN A 184 -5.79 -19.67 -9.18
N SER A 185 -4.53 -19.82 -8.78
CA SER A 185 -3.95 -19.10 -7.66
C SER A 185 -3.96 -17.58 -7.90
N LEU A 186 -3.60 -17.15 -9.11
CA LEU A 186 -3.64 -15.73 -9.45
C LEU A 186 -5.07 -15.17 -9.50
N ASN A 187 -6.03 -15.91 -10.07
CA ASN A 187 -7.45 -15.51 -10.11
C ASN A 187 -8.04 -15.27 -8.72
N LYS A 188 -7.71 -16.11 -7.75
CA LYS A 188 -8.21 -15.99 -6.38
C LYS A 188 -7.65 -14.77 -5.65
N ASN A 189 -6.37 -14.46 -5.88
CA ASN A 189 -5.64 -13.54 -5.01
C ASN A 189 -5.45 -12.14 -5.61
N LEU A 190 -5.26 -12.01 -6.93
CA LEU A 190 -4.97 -10.70 -7.55
C LEU A 190 -6.20 -9.81 -7.76
N ARG A 191 -7.42 -10.39 -7.77
CA ARG A 191 -8.68 -9.69 -8.03
C ARG A 191 -8.70 -8.91 -9.36
N LEU A 192 -8.01 -9.44 -10.38
CA LEU A 192 -7.96 -8.87 -11.73
C LEU A 192 -8.94 -9.57 -12.67
N PRO A 193 -9.31 -8.95 -13.81
CA PRO A 193 -10.07 -9.62 -14.85
C PRO A 193 -9.36 -10.89 -15.34
N SER A 194 -10.12 -11.96 -15.59
CA SER A 194 -9.57 -13.26 -16.03
C SER A 194 -8.73 -13.16 -17.30
N GLU A 195 -9.10 -12.28 -18.23
CA GLU A 195 -8.32 -12.02 -19.45
C GLU A 195 -6.92 -11.46 -19.16
N THR A 196 -6.81 -10.53 -18.19
CA THR A 196 -5.52 -9.96 -17.78
C THR A 196 -4.64 -11.03 -17.14
N ILE A 197 -5.23 -11.89 -16.31
CA ILE A 197 -4.51 -12.97 -15.63
C ILE A 197 -3.95 -13.97 -16.64
N LYS A 198 -4.73 -14.35 -17.66
CA LYS A 198 -4.25 -15.22 -18.75
C LYS A 198 -3.04 -14.63 -19.47
N LYS A 199 -3.04 -13.32 -19.74
CA LYS A 199 -1.90 -12.63 -20.35
C LYS A 199 -0.66 -12.65 -19.45
N ILE A 200 -0.83 -12.37 -18.14
CA ILE A 200 0.25 -12.46 -17.15
C ILE A 200 0.85 -13.87 -17.10
N VAL A 201 0.00 -14.90 -17.02
CA VAL A 201 0.43 -16.32 -17.00
C VAL A 201 1.20 -16.66 -18.27
N SER A 202 0.70 -16.25 -19.43
CA SER A 202 1.37 -16.48 -20.71
C SER A 202 2.73 -15.81 -20.77
N GLU A 203 2.85 -14.56 -20.32
CA GLU A 203 4.12 -13.84 -20.30
C GLU A 203 5.14 -14.44 -19.35
N ILE A 204 4.71 -14.87 -18.16
CA ILE A 204 5.58 -15.55 -17.20
C ILE A 204 6.05 -16.89 -17.77
N SER A 205 5.15 -17.66 -18.39
CA SER A 205 5.49 -18.93 -19.02
C SER A 205 6.56 -18.75 -20.11
N GLU A 206 6.39 -17.75 -20.97
CA GLU A 206 7.28 -17.50 -22.10
C GLU A 206 8.61 -16.86 -21.67
N LYS A 207 8.58 -15.86 -20.78
CA LYS A 207 9.79 -15.08 -20.43
C LYS A 207 10.61 -15.72 -19.30
N ILE A 208 9.97 -16.45 -18.38
CA ILE A 208 10.62 -17.03 -17.20
C ILE A 208 10.76 -18.55 -17.35
N PHE A 209 9.64 -19.29 -17.39
CA PHE A 209 9.70 -20.75 -17.29
C PHE A 209 10.30 -21.42 -18.51
N LYS A 210 10.13 -20.84 -19.70
CA LYS A 210 10.81 -21.30 -20.90
C LYS A 210 12.34 -21.23 -20.75
N LYS A 211 12.88 -20.09 -20.31
CA LYS A 211 14.33 -19.92 -20.10
C LYS A 211 14.89 -20.87 -19.05
N ILE A 212 14.22 -20.99 -17.91
CA ILE A 212 14.64 -21.93 -16.84
C ILE A 212 14.64 -23.37 -17.37
N ARG A 213 13.62 -23.78 -18.13
CA ARG A 213 13.56 -25.11 -18.75
C ARG A 213 14.69 -25.33 -19.76
N GLU A 214 14.97 -24.35 -20.61
CA GLU A 214 16.04 -24.43 -21.62
C GLU A 214 17.43 -24.60 -20.95
N GLU A 215 17.73 -23.83 -19.90
CA GLU A 215 18.99 -23.96 -19.16
C GLU A 215 19.09 -25.28 -18.37
N LEU A 216 17.97 -25.77 -17.79
CA LEU A 216 17.93 -27.08 -17.13
C LEU A 216 18.25 -28.23 -18.12
N VAL A 217 17.72 -28.17 -19.33
CA VAL A 217 17.99 -29.17 -20.38
C VAL A 217 19.44 -29.12 -20.80
N LYS A 218 19.99 -27.92 -20.98
CA LYS A 218 21.37 -27.70 -21.42
C LYS A 218 22.39 -28.22 -20.40
N ASN A 219 22.15 -28.01 -19.10
CA ASN A 219 23.08 -28.43 -18.06
C ASN A 219 22.98 -29.92 -17.71
N THR A 220 21.78 -30.50 -17.74
CA THR A 220 21.60 -31.92 -17.39
C THR A 220 21.91 -32.89 -18.53
N GLY A 221 22.03 -32.40 -19.78
CA GLY A 221 22.25 -33.22 -20.98
C GLY A 221 21.12 -34.23 -21.27
N LYS A 222 20.09 -34.26 -20.43
CA LYS A 222 18.89 -35.05 -20.61
C LYS A 222 17.94 -34.20 -21.45
N LYS A 223 17.47 -34.76 -22.57
CA LYS A 223 16.32 -34.17 -23.27
C LYS A 223 15.22 -33.92 -22.24
N PRO A 224 14.51 -32.77 -22.32
CA PRO A 224 13.40 -32.52 -21.42
C PRO A 224 12.49 -33.74 -21.52
N PRO A 225 11.97 -34.27 -20.39
CA PRO A 225 10.93 -35.28 -20.46
C PRO A 225 9.89 -34.70 -21.41
N SER A 226 9.71 -35.37 -22.55
CA SER A 226 8.70 -34.97 -23.52
C SER A 226 7.41 -34.85 -22.72
N LEU A 227 6.67 -33.75 -22.90
CA LEU A 227 5.30 -33.65 -22.41
C LEU A 227 4.37 -34.64 -23.14
N ASP A 228 4.90 -35.65 -23.82
CA ASP A 228 4.30 -36.97 -23.94
C ASP A 228 4.22 -37.60 -22.53
N TYR A 229 3.39 -37.00 -21.66
CA TYR A 229 2.70 -37.82 -20.68
C TYR A 229 2.07 -38.95 -21.50
N PRO A 230 2.39 -40.23 -21.23
CA PRO A 230 1.56 -41.29 -21.76
C PRO A 230 0.14 -40.89 -21.39
N ALA A 231 -0.75 -40.89 -22.36
CA ALA A 231 -2.17 -40.86 -22.11
C ALA A 231 -2.49 -42.14 -21.32
N GLU A 232 -2.10 -42.19 -20.05
CA GLU A 232 -2.53 -43.22 -19.13
C GLU A 232 -4.02 -42.98 -18.99
N ASP A 233 -4.76 -43.85 -19.68
CA ASP A 233 -6.15 -44.19 -19.42
C ASP A 233 -6.94 -43.05 -18.79
N ILE A 234 -7.13 -41.98 -19.56
CA ILE A 234 -8.35 -41.19 -19.44
C ILE A 234 -9.43 -42.15 -19.91
N VAL A 235 -9.90 -43.01 -18.99
CA VAL A 235 -11.14 -43.73 -19.14
C VAL A 235 -12.15 -42.68 -19.58
N PRO A 236 -12.87 -42.86 -20.69
CA PRO A 236 -13.82 -41.86 -21.16
C PRO A 236 -14.87 -41.66 -20.07
N VAL A 237 -14.69 -40.64 -19.23
CA VAL A 237 -15.75 -40.15 -18.37
C VAL A 237 -16.76 -39.60 -19.35
N ALA A 238 -17.89 -40.30 -19.45
CA ALA A 238 -19.00 -39.92 -20.29
C ALA A 238 -19.28 -38.42 -20.13
N PRO A 239 -19.57 -37.70 -21.23
CA PRO A 239 -19.79 -36.27 -21.18
C PRO A 239 -20.84 -35.95 -20.11
N PRO A 240 -20.60 -34.95 -19.22
CA PRO A 240 -21.65 -34.49 -18.33
C PRO A 240 -22.80 -34.01 -19.20
N THR A 241 -23.89 -34.78 -19.17
CA THR A 241 -25.17 -34.39 -19.75
C THR A 241 -25.52 -33.02 -19.22
N THR A 242 -25.45 -32.04 -20.11
CA THR A 242 -25.97 -30.69 -19.95
C THR A 242 -27.48 -30.84 -19.78
N SER A 243 -27.94 -30.85 -18.52
CA SER A 243 -29.35 -30.82 -18.18
C SER A 243 -29.85 -29.39 -18.36
N THR A 244 -30.53 -29.18 -19.47
CA THR A 244 -31.35 -28.00 -19.75
C THR A 244 -32.72 -28.19 -19.06
N ALA A 245 -32.99 -27.46 -17.98
CA ALA A 245 -34.34 -27.23 -17.44
C ALA A 245 -34.26 -25.99 -16.51
N SER A 246 -34.66 -24.80 -16.94
CA SER A 246 -36.06 -24.31 -16.98
C SER A 246 -36.84 -24.58 -15.69
N GLU A 247 -36.77 -23.58 -14.80
CA GLU A 247 -37.90 -22.96 -14.11
C GLU A 247 -39.17 -23.80 -13.89
N LYS A 248 -39.26 -24.44 -12.72
CA LYS A 248 -40.53 -24.59 -12.00
C LYS A 248 -40.29 -24.88 -10.52
N ALA A 249 -40.64 -23.91 -9.68
CA ALA A 249 -40.66 -24.06 -8.23
C ALA A 249 -41.79 -25.02 -7.81
N THR A 250 -41.44 -26.10 -7.12
CA THR A 250 -42.38 -26.97 -6.41
C THR A 250 -41.91 -27.23 -4.98
N LYS A 251 -42.88 -27.18 -4.07
CA LYS A 251 -42.76 -27.11 -2.60
C LYS A 251 -42.38 -28.44 -1.94
N GLU A 252 -41.21 -29.02 -2.24
CA GLU A 252 -40.80 -30.29 -1.61
C GLU A 252 -39.46 -30.23 -0.84
N ASP A 253 -38.69 -29.14 -0.94
CA ASP A 253 -37.36 -29.06 -0.31
C ASP A 253 -37.36 -28.75 1.21
N SER A 254 -38.51 -28.54 1.84
CA SER A 254 -38.56 -28.33 3.31
C SER A 254 -38.48 -29.63 4.12
N SER A 255 -38.53 -30.80 3.48
CA SER A 255 -38.46 -32.11 4.17
C SER A 255 -37.04 -32.52 4.56
N ILE A 256 -36.02 -32.01 3.88
CA ILE A 256 -34.62 -32.42 4.14
C ILE A 256 -34.05 -31.66 5.34
N LEU A 257 -34.43 -30.38 5.51
CA LEU A 257 -33.95 -29.52 6.59
C LEU A 257 -34.49 -29.89 7.98
N THR A 258 -35.72 -30.40 8.07
CA THR A 258 -36.30 -30.89 9.34
C THR A 258 -35.70 -32.21 9.81
N SER A 259 -35.26 -33.07 8.88
CA SER A 259 -34.61 -34.35 9.22
C SER A 259 -33.22 -34.18 9.84
N ALA A 260 -32.56 -33.05 9.59
CA ALA A 260 -31.26 -32.69 10.16
C ALA A 260 -31.35 -31.97 11.52
N GLY A 261 -32.54 -31.80 12.08
CA GLY A 261 -32.73 -31.15 13.38
C GLY A 261 -32.48 -29.63 13.37
N ILE A 262 -32.49 -28.99 12.20
CA ILE A 262 -32.30 -27.54 12.07
C ILE A 262 -33.69 -26.90 12.07
N GLU A 263 -34.11 -26.42 13.24
CA GLU A 263 -35.34 -25.66 13.41
C GLU A 263 -35.08 -24.19 13.02
N ILE A 264 -35.66 -23.75 11.91
CA ILE A 264 -35.56 -22.35 11.46
C ILE A 264 -36.50 -21.52 12.34
N VAL A 265 -35.95 -20.87 13.37
CA VAL A 265 -36.68 -19.91 14.19
C VAL A 265 -36.86 -18.61 13.37
N PRO A 266 -38.09 -18.15 13.11
CA PRO A 266 -38.31 -16.89 12.41
C PRO A 266 -37.80 -15.71 13.26
N GLU A 267 -36.83 -15.00 12.70
CA GLU A 267 -36.12 -13.86 13.26
C GLU A 267 -37.07 -12.65 13.40
N LYS A 268 -37.64 -12.47 14.60
CA LYS A 268 -38.27 -11.22 15.03
C LYS A 268 -37.33 -10.55 16.04
N LEU A 269 -36.40 -9.75 15.53
CA LEU A 269 -35.49 -8.92 16.31
C LEU A 269 -36.23 -7.67 16.82
N GLU A 270 -36.74 -7.74 18.05
CA GLU A 270 -37.06 -6.57 18.87
C GLU A 270 -35.77 -6.15 19.60
N LEU A 271 -35.30 -4.93 19.32
CA LEU A 271 -34.15 -4.32 19.98
C LEU A 271 -34.59 -3.72 21.32
N GLU A 272 -34.16 -4.34 22.42
CA GLU A 272 -34.19 -3.74 23.76
C GLU A 272 -33.05 -2.71 23.92
N PRO A 273 -33.26 -1.60 24.65
CA PRO A 273 -32.28 -0.54 24.81
C PRO A 273 -31.19 -0.92 25.84
N ALA A 274 -29.93 -0.78 25.43
CA ALA A 274 -28.78 -1.01 26.30
C ALA A 274 -28.67 0.04 27.42
N GLU A 275 -28.75 -0.42 28.66
CA GLU A 275 -28.37 0.34 29.86
C GLU A 275 -26.85 0.53 29.96
N LYS A 276 -26.46 1.67 30.53
CA LYS A 276 -25.11 2.27 30.63
C LYS A 276 -24.16 1.51 31.57
N PRO A 277 -22.84 1.74 31.40
CA PRO A 277 -21.95 1.92 32.55
C PRO A 277 -21.17 3.25 32.45
N LEU A 278 -21.56 4.23 33.27
CA LEU A 278 -21.02 5.60 33.28
C LEU A 278 -19.96 5.84 34.37
N GLU A 279 -19.52 4.83 35.12
CA GLU A 279 -18.72 5.05 36.34
C GLU A 279 -17.20 5.09 36.14
N LYS A 280 -16.67 4.77 34.96
CA LYS A 280 -15.19 4.74 34.76
C LYS A 280 -14.57 6.04 34.22
N ARG A 281 -15.37 7.09 33.97
CA ARG A 281 -14.86 8.34 33.38
C ARG A 281 -14.35 9.33 34.43
N GLU A 282 -14.92 9.33 35.63
CA GLU A 282 -14.52 10.28 36.70
C GLU A 282 -13.19 9.90 37.36
N GLU A 283 -12.86 8.60 37.49
CA GLU A 283 -11.56 8.17 38.03
C GLU A 283 -10.36 8.54 37.13
N MET A 284 -10.57 8.66 35.81
CA MET A 284 -9.49 9.07 34.90
C MET A 284 -9.22 10.58 34.94
N LEU A 285 -10.22 11.39 35.27
CA LEU A 285 -10.08 12.85 35.31
C LEU A 285 -9.30 13.33 36.55
N GLN A 286 -9.40 12.62 37.69
CA GLN A 286 -8.65 12.97 38.89
C GLN A 286 -7.12 12.71 38.80
N LYS A 287 -6.66 11.88 37.85
CA LYS A 287 -5.22 11.61 37.66
C LYS A 287 -4.46 12.68 36.87
N ILE A 288 -5.15 13.62 36.24
CA ILE A 288 -4.53 14.66 35.40
C ILE A 288 -4.32 15.96 36.18
N GLU A 289 -5.02 16.17 37.30
CA GLU A 289 -5.05 17.45 38.02
C GLU A 289 -3.87 17.67 39.01
N LYS A 290 -2.92 16.73 39.11
CA LYS A 290 -1.71 16.88 39.94
C LYS A 290 -0.43 16.57 39.16
N PRO A 291 0.18 17.54 38.46
CA PRO A 291 1.49 17.36 37.87
C PRO A 291 2.56 17.24 38.97
N GLU A 292 3.39 16.20 38.88
CA GLU A 292 4.56 16.03 39.74
C GLU A 292 5.56 17.21 39.57
N PRO A 293 6.27 17.60 40.65
CA PRO A 293 7.22 18.70 40.61
C PRO A 293 8.44 18.38 39.74
N PRO A 294 9.06 19.40 39.11
CA PRO A 294 10.17 19.21 38.19
C PRO A 294 11.42 18.69 38.92
N LEU A 295 12.03 17.65 38.34
CA LEU A 295 13.32 17.11 38.76
C LEU A 295 14.45 18.17 38.62
N PRO A 296 15.44 18.16 39.53
CA PRO A 296 16.55 19.10 39.51
C PRO A 296 17.49 18.89 38.31
N PRO A 297 18.21 19.95 37.87
CA PRO A 297 19.02 19.91 36.67
C PRO A 297 20.26 19.03 36.83
N LEU A 298 20.44 18.11 35.87
CA LEU A 298 21.58 17.21 35.78
C LEU A 298 22.87 18.01 35.49
N ALA A 299 23.91 17.72 36.27
CA ALA A 299 25.22 18.35 36.17
C ALA A 299 25.98 17.93 34.89
N LYS A 300 26.85 18.85 34.48
CA LYS A 300 27.73 18.88 33.30
C LYS A 300 28.48 17.56 33.04
N MET A 301 28.40 17.06 31.80
CA MET A 301 29.33 16.06 31.26
C MET A 301 30.51 16.74 30.53
N PRO A 302 31.67 16.08 30.48
CA PRO A 302 32.91 16.67 29.97
C PRO A 302 32.99 16.66 28.44
N THR A 303 33.64 17.70 27.93
CA THR A 303 34.14 17.87 26.57
C THR A 303 35.03 16.70 26.16
N ILE A 304 34.71 16.05 25.04
CA ILE A 304 35.58 15.06 24.39
C ILE A 304 36.21 15.73 23.16
N GLU A 305 37.54 15.74 23.16
CA GLU A 305 38.40 16.28 22.11
C GLU A 305 38.33 15.42 20.83
N HIS A 306 38.45 16.10 19.70
CA HIS A 306 38.45 15.54 18.36
C HIS A 306 39.66 14.62 18.13
N THR A 307 39.43 13.42 17.59
CA THR A 307 40.47 12.67 16.89
C THR A 307 39.92 12.21 15.53
N GLU A 308 40.75 12.45 14.53
CA GLU A 308 40.52 12.39 13.09
C GLU A 308 40.67 10.95 12.55
N ASN A 309 39.97 10.67 11.44
CA ASN A 309 40.19 9.59 10.45
C ASN A 309 39.65 8.16 10.72
N ALA A 310 38.41 7.91 10.28
CA ALA A 310 37.91 6.60 9.81
C ALA A 310 36.68 6.77 8.90
N PRO A 311 36.44 5.89 7.90
CA PRO A 311 35.32 6.02 6.97
C PRO A 311 33.99 5.83 7.71
N THR A 312 33.22 6.91 7.81
CA THR A 312 31.93 6.96 8.47
C THR A 312 30.91 6.15 7.68
N THR A 313 30.48 5.02 8.24
CA THR A 313 29.18 4.46 7.90
C THR A 313 28.10 5.49 8.26
N PRO A 314 27.08 5.70 7.41
CA PRO A 314 26.03 6.67 7.70
C PRO A 314 25.27 6.22 8.95
N VAL A 315 25.43 6.98 10.04
CA VAL A 315 24.70 6.78 11.29
C VAL A 315 23.26 7.21 11.03
N ILE A 316 22.40 6.25 10.68
CA ILE A 316 20.97 6.47 10.56
C ILE A 316 20.44 6.81 11.96
N HIS A 317 19.85 7.99 12.12
CA HIS A 317 19.26 8.39 13.40
C HIS A 317 18.14 7.39 13.77
N PRO A 318 18.19 6.74 14.96
CA PRO A 318 17.24 5.69 15.34
C PRO A 318 15.77 6.13 15.33
N ILE A 319 15.52 7.44 15.44
CA ILE A 319 14.19 8.05 15.40
C ILE A 319 13.54 7.93 14.01
N LEU A 320 14.31 8.06 12.92
CA LEU A 320 13.80 7.92 11.55
C LEU A 320 13.31 6.48 11.30
N ALA A 321 14.11 5.49 11.68
CA ALA A 321 13.74 4.08 11.56
C ALA A 321 12.50 3.72 12.39
N GLN A 322 12.35 4.31 13.58
CA GLN A 322 11.18 4.10 14.43
C GLN A 322 9.90 4.78 13.92
N LYS A 323 10.02 5.93 13.23
CA LYS A 323 8.85 6.66 12.71
C LYS A 323 8.30 6.08 11.42
N LEU A 324 9.16 5.45 10.61
CA LEU A 324 8.78 4.76 9.38
C LEU A 324 8.35 3.29 9.64
N SER A 325 8.50 2.78 10.87
CA SER A 325 8.14 1.41 11.27
C SER A 325 6.75 1.25 11.88
N GLY A 326 5.94 2.29 11.90
CA GLY A 326 4.51 2.18 12.21
C GLY A 326 3.67 2.43 10.96
N PRO A 327 2.42 1.90 10.88
CA PRO A 327 1.43 2.54 10.02
C PRO A 327 1.44 4.02 10.41
N LEU A 328 1.57 4.91 9.42
CA LEU A 328 1.74 6.35 9.63
C LEU A 328 0.41 6.93 10.13
N LYS A 329 0.04 6.56 11.37
CA LYS A 329 -1.14 7.05 12.08
C LYS A 329 -0.81 8.46 12.52
N ILE A 330 -1.12 9.40 11.64
CA ILE A 330 -1.15 10.81 11.99
C ILE A 330 -2.11 10.92 13.20
N PRO A 331 -1.66 11.32 14.39
CA PRO A 331 -2.54 11.41 15.54
C PRO A 331 -3.65 12.43 15.24
N MET A 332 -4.89 11.95 15.16
CA MET A 332 -6.07 12.79 15.07
C MET A 332 -6.28 13.48 16.42
N THR A 333 -5.96 14.76 16.49
CA THR A 333 -6.54 15.64 17.52
C THR A 333 -7.99 15.90 17.14
N LYS A 334 -8.93 15.19 17.77
CA LYS A 334 -10.34 15.57 17.76
C LYS A 334 -10.47 16.87 18.53
N THR A 335 -10.54 18.00 17.83
CA THR A 335 -10.95 19.25 18.46
C THR A 335 -12.47 19.20 18.65
N GLU A 336 -12.92 19.04 19.88
CA GLU A 336 -14.32 19.27 20.24
C GLU A 336 -14.61 20.77 20.10
N HIS A 337 -15.01 21.20 18.90
CA HIS A 337 -15.59 22.51 18.70
C HIS A 337 -17.02 22.49 19.23
N SER A 338 -17.19 22.62 20.55
CA SER A 338 -18.52 22.86 21.12
C SER A 338 -18.97 24.28 20.77
N LEU A 339 -20.07 24.40 20.04
CA LEU A 339 -20.70 25.67 19.66
C LEU A 339 -21.55 26.27 20.80
N ASP A 340 -21.15 26.08 22.05
CA ASP A 340 -21.95 26.44 23.24
C ASP A 340 -21.95 27.94 23.60
N ASN A 341 -21.48 28.83 22.71
CA ASN A 341 -21.35 30.27 23.02
C ASN A 341 -22.11 31.24 22.10
N ILE A 342 -23.07 30.78 21.28
CA ILE A 342 -23.79 31.66 20.33
C ILE A 342 -25.20 32.08 20.79
N THR A 343 -25.73 31.59 21.91
CA THR A 343 -27.09 31.93 22.37
C THR A 343 -27.13 32.69 23.70
N LYS A 344 -26.65 33.94 23.70
CA LYS A 344 -27.14 34.99 24.62
C LYS A 344 -27.20 36.34 23.89
N THR A 345 -28.21 36.50 23.04
CA THR A 345 -28.59 37.81 22.51
C THR A 345 -29.42 38.54 23.57
N ASN A 346 -28.81 39.58 24.17
CA ASN A 346 -29.50 40.58 24.97
C ASN A 346 -30.40 41.39 24.03
N THR A 347 -31.72 41.33 24.22
CA THR A 347 -32.71 42.10 23.46
C THR A 347 -32.85 43.51 24.07
N PRO A 348 -32.60 44.60 23.33
CA PRO A 348 -33.03 45.94 23.71
C PRO A 348 -34.50 46.19 23.29
N PRO A 349 -35.22 47.11 23.96
CA PRO A 349 -36.63 47.38 23.67
C PRO A 349 -36.85 48.05 22.30
N PRO A 350 -38.06 47.93 21.74
CA PRO A 350 -38.36 48.29 20.35
C PRO A 350 -38.33 49.81 20.15
N GLN A 351 -37.53 50.27 19.19
CA GLN A 351 -37.62 51.63 18.65
C GLN A 351 -38.38 51.66 17.33
N ASP A 352 -39.15 52.73 17.21
CA ASP A 352 -40.13 53.08 16.20
C ASP A 352 -39.70 52.86 14.75
N THR A 353 -40.63 52.31 13.96
CA THR A 353 -40.46 51.97 12.56
C THR A 353 -40.50 53.20 11.66
N ALA A 354 -39.32 53.71 11.26
CA ALA A 354 -39.21 54.57 10.09
C ALA A 354 -39.31 53.72 8.80
N LYS A 355 -40.30 54.01 7.96
CA LYS A 355 -40.58 53.34 6.68
C LYS A 355 -39.35 53.35 5.78
N LYS A 356 -38.81 52.17 5.45
CA LYS A 356 -37.85 51.98 4.35
C LYS A 356 -38.58 52.17 3.02
N ILE A 357 -38.22 53.23 2.31
CA ILE A 357 -38.60 53.47 0.92
C ILE A 357 -37.74 52.53 0.05
N ASP A 358 -38.41 51.82 -0.85
CA ASP A 358 -37.80 50.86 -1.77
C ASP A 358 -36.96 51.60 -2.83
N PRO A 359 -35.63 51.34 -2.92
CA PRO A 359 -34.73 52.01 -3.85
C PRO A 359 -35.00 51.77 -5.35
N TYR A 360 -35.88 50.82 -5.71
CA TYR A 360 -36.14 50.44 -7.10
C TYR A 360 -37.55 50.79 -7.60
N ARG A 361 -38.29 51.63 -6.88
CA ARG A 361 -39.60 52.08 -7.35
C ARG A 361 -39.44 53.30 -8.25
N GLU A 362 -39.41 53.09 -9.56
CA GLU A 362 -39.48 54.17 -10.55
C GLU A 362 -40.76 54.99 -10.35
N ILE A 363 -40.61 56.31 -10.31
CA ILE A 363 -41.70 57.28 -10.15
C ILE A 363 -42.29 57.51 -11.55
N PRO A 364 -43.58 57.20 -11.81
CA PRO A 364 -44.18 57.47 -13.10
C PRO A 364 -44.36 58.98 -13.33
N GLU A 365 -44.07 59.43 -14.56
CA GLU A 365 -44.21 60.81 -15.05
C GLU A 365 -45.64 61.35 -15.03
#